data_AF-A0A7C6EQ34-F1
#
_entry.id   AF-A0A7C6EQ34-F1
#
_cell.length_a   1.000
_cell.length_b   1.000
_cell.length_c   1.000
_cell.angle_alpha   90.00
_cell.angle_beta   90.00
_cell.angle_gamma   90.00
#
_symmetry.space_group_name_H-M   'P 1'
#
loop_
_entity.id
_entity.type
_entity.pdbx_description
1 polymer ?
#
loop_
_entity_poly.entity_id
_entity_poly.type
_entity_poly.pdbx_seq_one_letter_code
_entity_poly.pdbx_strand_id
1 'polypeptide(L)'
;MKDVLRMAWILGVVTVLAAAVLGAVNHVAKPRIEEQRRLALEQALLSALPKADPRAIVPVYEGDEIVYYKGYAQPDTTGLVGYAFVARGAGYSSEIETLVGVDTTGQIIGLKILREVETPGLGTKIEEVRYGEKDPWFQRQFIGKRARQLAVDKDGGEIVSVTGATISSRAVTNSIRKGLEELEKRLGGFSKTAQQVSD
;
A
#
# COMPACT_ATOMS: atom_id res chain seq x y z
N MET A 1 46.14 19.25 -24.93
CA MET A 1 45.14 20.12 -24.24
C MET A 1 43.90 20.39 -25.09
N LYS A 2 44.02 20.79 -26.37
CA LYS A 2 42.86 21.06 -27.25
C LYS A 2 41.94 19.85 -27.46
N ASP A 3 42.50 18.65 -27.60
CA ASP A 3 41.69 17.43 -27.77
C ASP A 3 40.93 17.05 -26.50
N VAL A 4 41.56 17.22 -25.33
CA VAL A 4 40.90 17.02 -24.03
C VAL A 4 39.74 18.00 -23.85
N LEU A 5 39.94 19.27 -24.20
CA LEU A 5 38.89 20.29 -24.14
C LEU A 5 37.74 20.01 -25.12
N ARG A 6 38.06 19.54 -26.34
CA ARG A 6 37.06 19.13 -27.34
C ARG A 6 36.22 17.94 -26.88
N MET A 7 36.86 16.91 -26.32
CA MET A 7 36.15 15.74 -25.80
C MET A 7 35.27 16.11 -24.60
N ALA A 8 35.76 16.97 -23.69
CA ALA A 8 34.98 17.48 -22.57
C ALA A 8 33.73 18.26 -23.03
N TRP A 9 33.89 19.11 -24.05
CA TRP A 9 32.77 19.86 -24.63
C TRP A 9 31.72 18.95 -25.28
N ILE A 10 32.14 17.97 -26.09
CA ILE A 10 31.24 17.01 -26.73
C ILE A 10 30.44 16.25 -25.68
N LEU A 11 31.11 15.76 -24.63
CA LEU A 11 30.44 15.06 -23.54
C LEU A 11 29.42 15.99 -22.83
N GLY A 12 29.78 17.24 -22.55
CA GLY A 12 28.89 18.22 -21.94
C GLY A 12 27.63 18.51 -22.77
N VAL A 13 27.77 18.63 -24.09
CA VAL A 13 26.62 18.83 -24.97
C VAL A 13 25.70 17.61 -24.97
N VAL A 14 26.26 16.40 -25.05
CA VAL A 14 25.47 15.16 -25.05
C VAL A 14 24.73 14.97 -23.74
N THR A 15 25.37 15.25 -22.59
CA THR A 15 24.70 15.13 -21.28
C THR A 15 23.59 16.14 -21.10
N VAL A 16 23.77 17.39 -21.54
CA VAL A 16 22.72 18.42 -21.51
C VAL A 16 21.54 18.02 -22.39
N LEU A 17 21.80 17.51 -23.60
CA LEU A 17 20.75 17.02 -24.49
C LEU A 17 20.00 15.84 -23.88
N ALA A 18 20.70 14.87 -23.30
CA ALA A 18 20.06 13.73 -22.63
C ALA A 18 19.19 14.16 -21.44
N ALA A 19 19.68 15.09 -20.62
CA ALA A 19 18.93 15.64 -19.49
C ALA A 19 17.69 16.43 -19.95
N ALA A 20 17.80 17.21 -21.03
CA ALA A 20 16.68 17.95 -21.61
C ALA A 20 15.59 17.01 -22.14
N VAL A 21 15.98 15.96 -22.88
CA VAL A 21 15.04 14.93 -23.37
C VAL A 21 14.36 14.22 -22.21
N LEU A 22 15.11 13.78 -21.20
CA LEU A 22 14.54 13.12 -20.02
C LEU A 22 13.60 14.04 -19.24
N GLY A 23 13.97 15.32 -19.08
CA GLY A 23 13.15 16.33 -18.42
C GLY A 23 11.82 16.56 -19.14
N ALA A 24 11.84 16.67 -20.47
CA ALA A 24 10.64 16.82 -21.28
C ALA A 24 9.72 15.59 -21.19
N VAL A 25 10.28 14.38 -21.29
CA VAL A 25 9.52 13.13 -21.14
C VAL A 25 8.88 13.06 -19.75
N ASN A 26 9.64 13.36 -18.69
CA ASN A 26 9.15 13.34 -17.33
C ASN A 26 8.03 14.37 -17.11
N HIS A 27 8.17 15.58 -17.64
CA HIS A 27 7.13 16.62 -17.52
C HIS A 27 5.80 16.20 -18.16
N VAL A 28 5.84 15.53 -19.32
CA VAL A 28 4.63 15.04 -20.00
C VAL A 28 4.06 13.79 -19.31
N ALA A 29 4.93 12.93 -18.76
CA ALA A 29 4.52 11.67 -18.14
C ALA A 29 3.95 11.84 -16.72
N LYS A 30 4.51 12.76 -15.92
CA LYS A 30 4.10 13.04 -14.54
C LYS A 30 2.59 13.13 -14.32
N PRO A 31 1.82 13.98 -15.03
CA PRO A 31 0.40 14.12 -14.78
C PRO A 31 -0.37 12.81 -15.02
N ARG A 32 0.05 12.00 -16.00
CA ARG A 32 -0.56 10.70 -16.27
C ARG A 32 -0.25 9.68 -15.16
N ILE A 33 0.98 9.70 -14.64
CA ILE A 33 1.38 8.82 -13.55
C ILE A 33 0.61 9.15 -12.28
N GLU A 34 0.44 10.44 -11.98
CA GLU A 34 -0.31 10.91 -10.82
C GLU A 34 -1.79 10.53 -10.91
N GLU A 35 -2.41 10.69 -12.07
CA GLU A 35 -3.81 10.27 -12.27
C GLU A 35 -3.99 8.76 -12.11
N GLN A 36 -3.09 7.95 -12.69
CA GLN A 36 -3.13 6.49 -12.51
C GLN A 36 -2.93 6.08 -11.05
N ARG A 37 -2.03 6.76 -10.32
CA ARG A 37 -1.84 6.52 -8.88
C ARG A 37 -3.08 6.88 -8.08
N ARG A 38 -3.75 7.98 -8.42
CA ARG A 38 -5.00 8.38 -7.78
C ARG A 38 -6.09 7.35 -7.99
N LEU A 39 -6.31 6.90 -9.24
CA LEU A 39 -7.30 5.86 -9.54
C LEU A 39 -6.97 4.54 -8.83
N ALA A 40 -5.70 4.14 -8.80
CA ALA A 40 -5.26 2.95 -8.08
C ALA A 40 -5.52 3.06 -6.57
N LEU A 41 -5.27 4.25 -5.97
CA LEU A 41 -5.57 4.51 -4.56
C LEU A 41 -7.07 4.46 -4.28
N GLU A 42 -7.91 5.07 -5.13
CA GLU A 42 -9.37 5.03 -4.99
C GLU A 42 -9.88 3.58 -5.05
N GLN A 43 -9.43 2.78 -6.04
CA GLN A 43 -9.79 1.36 -6.14
C GLN A 43 -9.29 0.54 -4.96
N ALA A 44 -8.10 0.85 -4.46
CA ALA A 44 -7.54 0.20 -3.29
C ALA A 44 -8.36 0.51 -2.03
N LEU A 45 -8.81 1.76 -1.84
CA LEU A 45 -9.65 2.15 -0.70
C LEU A 45 -10.98 1.39 -0.70
N LEU A 46 -11.59 1.19 -1.87
CA LEU A 46 -12.81 0.39 -1.98
C LEU A 46 -12.58 -1.08 -1.67
N SER A 47 -11.42 -1.62 -2.06
CA SER A 47 -11.03 -3.00 -1.77
C SER A 47 -10.66 -3.19 -0.29
N ALA A 48 -10.07 -2.17 0.33
CA ALA A 48 -9.69 -2.16 1.74
C ALA A 48 -10.91 -1.98 2.66
N LEU A 49 -11.88 -1.13 2.28
CA LEU A 49 -13.08 -0.81 3.05
C LEU A 49 -14.35 -1.18 2.27
N PRO A 50 -14.63 -2.47 2.04
CA PRO A 50 -15.72 -2.92 1.16
C PRO A 50 -17.13 -2.55 1.65
N LYS A 51 -17.27 -2.20 2.94
CA LYS A 51 -18.55 -1.77 3.56
C LYS A 51 -18.73 -0.25 3.59
N ALA A 52 -17.72 0.51 3.19
CA ALA A 52 -17.82 1.96 3.19
C ALA A 52 -18.44 2.45 1.88
N ASP A 53 -19.22 3.51 1.94
CA ASP A 53 -19.63 4.23 0.74
C ASP A 53 -18.39 4.89 0.11
N PRO A 54 -18.15 4.75 -1.21
CA PRO A 54 -17.03 5.37 -1.91
C PRO A 54 -16.87 6.88 -1.66
N ARG A 55 -17.97 7.59 -1.40
CA ARG A 55 -18.01 9.04 -1.17
C ARG A 55 -17.81 9.42 0.29
N ALA A 56 -17.82 8.44 1.18
CA ALA A 56 -17.70 8.61 2.62
C ALA A 56 -16.41 8.00 3.17
N ILE A 57 -15.32 8.07 2.40
CA ILE A 57 -13.97 7.73 2.84
C ILE A 57 -13.21 9.04 3.04
N VAL A 58 -12.95 9.39 4.30
CA VAL A 58 -12.40 10.70 4.67
C VAL A 58 -10.96 10.53 5.17
N PRO A 59 -9.98 11.22 4.58
CA PRO A 59 -8.61 11.23 5.08
C PRO A 59 -8.51 11.99 6.42
N VAL A 60 -7.66 11.49 7.31
CA VAL A 60 -7.30 12.13 8.57
C VAL A 60 -5.85 12.56 8.51
N TYR A 61 -5.64 13.86 8.72
CA TYR A 61 -4.35 14.52 8.62
C TYR A 61 -3.71 14.73 10.00
N GLU A 62 -2.39 14.64 10.04
CA GLU A 62 -1.56 15.14 11.13
C GLU A 62 -0.50 16.05 10.51
N GLY A 63 -0.63 17.36 10.74
CA GLY A 63 0.09 18.35 9.93
C GLY A 63 -0.34 18.29 8.46
N ASP A 64 0.64 18.15 7.56
CA ASP A 64 0.42 18.06 6.11
C ASP A 64 0.33 16.61 5.59
N GLU A 65 0.44 15.61 6.46
CA GLU A 65 0.48 14.20 6.08
C GLU A 65 -0.82 13.46 6.40
N ILE A 66 -1.29 12.62 5.47
CA ILE A 66 -2.41 11.71 5.70
C ILE A 66 -1.89 10.51 6.50
N VAL A 67 -2.42 10.34 7.70
CA VAL A 67 -2.03 9.24 8.59
C VAL A 67 -2.91 8.01 8.35
N TYR A 68 -4.22 8.21 8.24
CA TYR A 68 -5.19 7.15 7.99
C TYR A 68 -6.48 7.74 7.39
N TYR A 69 -7.40 6.86 7.01
CA TYR A 69 -8.72 7.18 6.45
C TYR A 69 -9.79 6.59 7.35
N LYS A 70 -10.94 7.26 7.44
CA LYS A 70 -12.17 6.76 8.07
C LYS A 70 -13.17 6.42 6.97
N GLY A 71 -13.73 5.21 7.02
CA GLY A 71 -14.80 4.80 6.11
C GLY A 71 -16.14 4.79 6.84
N TYR A 72 -17.15 5.37 6.21
CA TYR A 72 -18.53 5.41 6.72
C TYR A 72 -19.48 4.67 5.77
N ALA A 73 -20.55 4.10 6.30
CA ALA A 73 -21.56 3.37 5.53
C ALA A 73 -22.41 4.31 4.66
N GLN A 74 -22.60 5.56 5.10
CA GLN A 74 -23.49 6.52 4.45
C GLN A 74 -22.72 7.77 3.96
N PRO A 75 -23.14 8.40 2.85
CA PRO A 75 -22.53 9.61 2.30
C PRO A 75 -22.49 10.81 3.25
N ASP A 76 -23.37 10.86 4.24
CA ASP A 76 -23.44 11.90 5.27
C ASP A 76 -22.42 11.70 6.40
N THR A 77 -21.48 10.76 6.23
CA THR A 77 -20.49 10.34 7.24
C THR A 77 -21.10 9.74 8.52
N THR A 78 -22.30 9.19 8.42
CA THR A 78 -22.94 8.42 9.49
C THR A 78 -22.58 6.94 9.39
N GLY A 79 -22.42 6.29 10.55
CA GLY A 79 -22.15 4.85 10.63
C GLY A 79 -20.72 4.48 10.25
N LEU A 80 -19.76 4.73 11.16
CA LEU A 80 -18.36 4.36 10.95
C LEU A 80 -18.23 2.84 10.79
N VAL A 81 -17.74 2.39 9.65
CA VAL A 81 -17.56 0.96 9.35
C VAL A 81 -16.12 0.49 9.55
N GLY A 82 -15.15 1.39 9.51
CA GLY A 82 -13.76 1.03 9.65
C GLY A 82 -12.77 2.16 9.36
N TYR A 83 -11.51 1.78 9.35
CA TYR A 83 -10.37 2.65 9.10
C TYR A 83 -9.47 2.05 8.03
N ALA A 84 -8.79 2.85 7.23
CA ALA A 84 -7.74 2.37 6.34
C ALA A 84 -6.44 3.15 6.56
N PHE A 85 -5.29 2.50 6.41
CA PHE A 85 -3.98 3.14 6.54
C PHE A 85 -3.00 2.54 5.54
N VAL A 86 -1.95 3.30 5.22
CA VAL A 86 -0.88 2.81 4.34
C VAL A 86 0.25 2.26 5.20
N ALA A 87 0.44 0.95 5.16
CA ALA A 87 1.58 0.25 5.72
C ALA A 87 2.76 0.31 4.74
N ARG A 88 3.95 0.65 5.24
CA ARG A 88 5.19 0.68 4.45
C ARG A 88 6.21 -0.25 5.05
N GLY A 89 6.79 -1.11 4.23
CA GLY A 89 7.79 -2.08 4.64
C GLY A 89 8.92 -2.20 3.63
N ALA A 90 10.16 -2.21 4.10
CA ALA A 90 11.32 -2.48 3.25
C ALA A 90 11.29 -3.94 2.77
N GLY A 91 10.96 -4.12 1.49
CA GLY A 91 11.04 -5.39 0.77
C GLY A 91 12.47 -5.77 0.44
N TYR A 92 12.65 -6.66 -0.55
CA TYR A 92 13.98 -7.08 -0.98
C TYR A 92 14.67 -6.02 -1.86
N SER A 93 13.93 -5.46 -2.82
CA SER A 93 14.45 -4.52 -3.81
C SER A 93 13.94 -3.09 -3.57
N SER A 94 12.78 -2.94 -2.92
CA SER A 94 12.11 -1.66 -2.76
C SER A 94 11.24 -1.60 -1.51
N GLU A 95 10.75 -0.41 -1.19
CA GLU A 95 9.66 -0.27 -0.22
C GLU A 95 8.34 -0.75 -0.84
N ILE A 96 7.63 -1.60 -0.10
CA ILE A 96 6.31 -2.09 -0.44
C ILE A 96 5.28 -1.24 0.32
N GLU A 97 4.39 -0.59 -0.42
CA GLU A 97 3.27 0.17 0.14
C GLU A 97 1.99 -0.66 0.05
N THR A 98 1.39 -0.94 1.19
CA THR A 98 0.15 -1.73 1.29
C THR A 98 -0.93 -0.90 1.96
N LEU A 99 -2.05 -0.68 1.29
CA LEU A 99 -3.24 -0.13 1.91
C LEU A 99 -3.95 -1.24 2.67
N VAL A 100 -4.25 -1.01 3.95
CA VAL A 100 -4.89 -1.97 4.83
C VAL A 100 -6.17 -1.35 5.36
N GLY A 101 -7.28 -2.07 5.23
CA GLY A 101 -8.55 -1.70 5.84
C GLY A 101 -8.85 -2.57 7.04
N VAL A 102 -9.31 -1.95 8.11
CA VAL A 102 -9.69 -2.59 9.37
C VAL A 102 -11.10 -2.17 9.77
N ASP A 103 -11.82 -3.08 10.41
CA ASP A 103 -13.07 -2.73 11.05
C ASP A 103 -12.84 -1.91 12.34
N THR A 104 -13.93 -1.47 12.94
CA THR A 104 -13.90 -0.74 14.22
C THR A 104 -13.36 -1.56 15.39
N THR A 105 -13.21 -2.88 15.25
CA THR A 105 -12.67 -3.81 16.26
C THR A 105 -11.18 -4.12 16.09
N GLY A 106 -10.56 -3.60 15.03
CA GLY A 106 -9.16 -3.83 14.71
C GLY A 106 -8.88 -5.14 13.96
N GLN A 107 -9.91 -5.76 13.37
CA GLN A 107 -9.73 -6.88 12.45
C GLN A 107 -9.53 -6.37 11.03
N ILE A 108 -8.60 -6.96 10.30
CA ILE A 108 -8.38 -6.64 8.89
C ILE A 108 -9.60 -7.13 8.09
N ILE A 109 -10.22 -6.23 7.34
CA ILE A 109 -11.38 -6.53 6.47
C ILE A 109 -11.02 -6.48 4.98
N GLY A 110 -9.89 -5.87 4.64
CA GLY A 110 -9.41 -5.76 3.27
C GLY A 110 -7.98 -5.26 3.25
N LEU A 111 -7.29 -5.51 2.14
CA LEU A 111 -5.99 -4.94 1.85
C LEU A 111 -5.74 -4.92 0.34
N LYS A 112 -4.86 -4.02 -0.09
CA LYS A 112 -4.40 -3.94 -1.46
C LYS A 112 -2.98 -3.40 -1.48
N ILE A 113 -2.09 -4.04 -2.21
CA ILE A 113 -0.75 -3.51 -2.47
C ILE A 113 -0.89 -2.33 -3.45
N LEU A 114 -0.38 -1.16 -3.06
CA LEU A 114 -0.41 0.06 -3.85
C LEU A 114 0.81 0.17 -4.76
N ARG A 115 1.96 -0.27 -4.23
CA ARG A 115 3.24 -0.16 -4.92
C ARG A 115 4.20 -1.24 -4.41
N GLU A 116 4.86 -1.88 -5.35
CA GLU A 116 6.00 -2.75 -5.14
C GLU A 116 6.91 -2.66 -6.37
N VAL A 117 8.23 -2.82 -6.17
CA VAL A 117 9.23 -2.93 -7.25
C VAL A 117 10.19 -4.07 -6.91
N GLU A 118 9.62 -5.25 -6.70
CA GLU A 118 10.35 -6.47 -6.34
C GLU A 118 10.76 -7.27 -7.59
N THR A 119 11.56 -8.32 -7.37
CA THR A 119 12.05 -9.17 -8.46
C THR A 119 10.89 -9.93 -9.14
N PRO A 120 10.67 -9.76 -10.46
CA PRO A 120 9.61 -10.44 -11.19
C PRO A 120 9.66 -11.96 -11.05
N GLY A 121 8.53 -12.57 -10.72
CA GLY A 121 8.40 -14.03 -10.55
C GLY A 121 8.89 -14.57 -9.19
N LEU A 122 9.47 -13.72 -8.35
CA LEU A 122 9.77 -14.01 -6.94
C LEU A 122 8.93 -13.12 -6.03
N GLY A 123 9.37 -11.88 -5.81
CA GLY A 123 8.77 -10.96 -4.85
C GLY A 123 7.41 -10.43 -5.27
N THR A 124 7.20 -10.25 -6.58
CA THR A 124 5.93 -9.80 -7.17
C THR A 124 4.77 -10.79 -6.93
N LYS A 125 5.06 -12.02 -6.49
CA LYS A 125 4.05 -13.02 -6.16
C LYS A 125 3.21 -12.68 -4.93
N ILE A 126 3.57 -11.65 -4.16
CA ILE A 126 2.68 -11.07 -3.15
C ILE A 126 1.38 -10.49 -3.75
N GLU A 127 1.37 -10.24 -5.07
CA GLU A 127 0.19 -9.85 -5.86
C GLU A 127 -0.37 -10.97 -6.76
N GLU A 128 0.17 -12.18 -6.67
CA GLU A 128 -0.24 -13.30 -7.53
C GLU A 128 -1.68 -13.73 -7.23
N VAL A 129 -2.52 -13.68 -8.27
CA VAL A 129 -3.86 -14.27 -8.27
C VAL A 129 -3.76 -15.66 -8.88
N ARG A 130 -4.09 -16.69 -8.09
CA ARG A 130 -4.05 -18.08 -8.56
C ARG A 130 -5.24 -18.38 -9.47
N TYR A 131 -5.09 -19.40 -10.31
CA TYR A 131 -6.15 -19.82 -11.21
C TYR A 131 -7.44 -20.14 -10.45
N GLY A 132 -8.54 -19.50 -10.85
CA GLY A 132 -9.85 -19.64 -10.21
C GLY A 132 -10.08 -18.75 -8.98
N GLU A 133 -9.08 -17.96 -8.58
CA GLU A 133 -9.22 -16.97 -7.51
C GLU A 133 -9.52 -15.57 -8.09
N LYS A 134 -10.18 -14.73 -7.28
CA LYS A 134 -10.44 -13.33 -7.62
C LYS A 134 -9.40 -12.38 -7.04
N ASP A 135 -8.88 -12.72 -5.86
CA ASP A 135 -7.97 -11.87 -5.09
C ASP A 135 -6.61 -12.56 -4.90
N PRO A 136 -5.52 -11.78 -4.68
CA PRO A 136 -4.20 -12.36 -4.49
C PRO A 136 -4.13 -13.30 -3.29
N TRP A 137 -3.65 -14.53 -3.50
CA TRP A 137 -3.69 -15.59 -2.49
C TRP A 137 -2.95 -15.19 -1.21
N PHE A 138 -1.83 -14.47 -1.34
CA PHE A 138 -1.02 -14.04 -0.21
C PHE A 138 -1.77 -13.02 0.64
N GLN A 139 -2.44 -12.07 0.00
CA GLN A 139 -3.20 -11.01 0.67
C GLN A 139 -4.42 -11.56 1.40
N ARG A 140 -5.13 -12.54 0.82
CA ARG A 140 -6.32 -13.14 1.45
C ARG A 140 -6.06 -13.72 2.85
N GLN A 141 -4.83 -14.15 3.14
CA GLN A 141 -4.46 -14.69 4.45
C GLN A 141 -4.59 -13.68 5.59
N PHE A 142 -4.58 -12.37 5.30
CA PHE A 142 -4.64 -11.33 6.32
C PHE A 142 -6.07 -11.04 6.80
N ILE A 143 -7.09 -11.40 6.01
CA ILE A 143 -8.49 -11.10 6.32
C ILE A 143 -8.93 -11.80 7.61
N GLY A 144 -9.58 -11.06 8.50
CA GLY A 144 -10.05 -11.51 9.81
C GLY A 144 -8.96 -11.61 10.88
N LYS A 145 -7.68 -11.35 10.54
CA LYS A 145 -6.59 -11.36 11.51
C LYS A 145 -6.42 -10.01 12.21
N ARG A 146 -5.87 -10.06 13.41
CA ARG A 146 -5.45 -8.90 14.22
C ARG A 146 -3.93 -8.84 14.31
N ALA A 147 -3.39 -7.71 14.77
CA ALA A 147 -1.94 -7.46 14.85
C ALA A 147 -1.12 -8.62 15.46
N ARG A 148 -1.63 -9.24 16.54
CA ARG A 148 -0.96 -10.35 17.24
C ARG A 148 -0.86 -11.65 16.44
N GLN A 149 -1.67 -11.80 15.39
CA GLN A 149 -1.69 -12.98 14.52
C GLN A 149 -0.83 -12.80 13.26
N LEU A 150 -0.18 -11.64 13.13
CA LEU A 150 0.62 -11.29 11.95
C LEU A 150 2.09 -11.65 12.16
N ALA A 151 2.40 -12.90 11.85
CA ALA A 151 3.75 -13.40 11.68
C ALA A 151 3.78 -14.41 10.54
N VAL A 152 4.88 -14.48 9.81
CA VAL A 152 5.04 -15.45 8.72
C VAL A 152 5.36 -16.84 9.28
N ASP A 153 5.05 -17.87 8.52
CA ASP A 153 5.35 -19.28 8.83
C ASP A 153 6.83 -19.50 9.17
N LYS A 154 7.74 -18.81 8.47
CA LYS A 154 9.18 -18.86 8.74
C LYS A 154 9.61 -18.29 10.09
N ASP A 155 8.73 -17.51 10.72
CA ASP A 155 8.94 -16.87 12.02
C ASP A 155 7.97 -17.45 13.08
N GLY A 156 7.35 -18.61 12.81
CA GLY A 156 6.44 -19.31 13.72
C GLY A 156 5.00 -18.80 13.71
N GLY A 157 4.61 -18.00 12.72
CA GLY A 157 3.25 -17.47 12.56
C GLY A 157 2.38 -18.23 11.58
N GLU A 158 1.18 -17.68 11.34
CA GLU A 158 0.13 -18.31 10.52
C GLU A 158 0.13 -17.85 9.05
N ILE A 159 0.87 -16.78 8.71
CA ILE A 159 0.91 -16.26 7.34
C ILE A 159 1.89 -17.10 6.53
N VAL A 160 1.40 -17.87 5.57
CA VAL A 160 2.26 -18.64 4.65
C VAL A 160 3.04 -17.68 3.77
N SER A 161 4.36 -17.69 3.89
CA SER A 161 5.26 -16.87 3.06
C SER A 161 5.28 -17.36 1.61
N VAL A 162 5.54 -16.43 0.71
CA VAL A 162 5.79 -16.73 -0.71
C VAL A 162 7.13 -17.45 -0.83
N THR A 163 7.13 -18.64 -1.43
CA THR A 163 8.35 -19.42 -1.68
C THR A 163 9.35 -18.62 -2.51
N GLY A 164 10.59 -18.48 -2.02
CA GLY A 164 11.64 -17.69 -2.68
C GLY A 164 11.55 -16.18 -2.46
N ALA A 165 10.51 -15.68 -1.77
CA ALA A 165 10.31 -14.26 -1.48
C ALA A 165 9.92 -14.03 -0.01
N THR A 166 10.63 -14.69 0.91
CA THR A 166 10.40 -14.56 2.36
C THR A 166 10.67 -13.14 2.86
N ILE A 167 11.64 -12.42 2.28
CA ILE A 167 11.93 -11.02 2.67
C ILE A 167 10.73 -10.11 2.36
N SER A 168 10.19 -10.16 1.14
CA SER A 168 9.01 -9.40 0.73
C SER A 168 7.78 -9.81 1.56
N SER A 169 7.60 -11.11 1.83
CA SER A 169 6.50 -11.61 2.67
C SER A 169 6.57 -11.07 4.10
N ARG A 170 7.77 -11.07 4.70
CA ARG A 170 8.02 -10.48 6.03
C ARG A 170 7.81 -8.97 6.02
N ALA A 171 8.25 -8.27 4.97
CA ALA A 171 8.10 -6.83 4.83
C ALA A 171 6.62 -6.41 4.88
N VAL A 172 5.76 -7.07 4.09
CA VAL A 172 4.31 -6.84 4.11
C VAL A 172 3.74 -7.20 5.49
N THR A 173 4.03 -8.40 6.00
CA THR A 173 3.44 -8.86 7.28
C THR A 173 3.81 -7.95 8.46
N ASN A 174 5.07 -7.56 8.54
CA ASN A 174 5.59 -6.73 9.62
C ASN A 174 5.12 -5.27 9.51
N SER A 175 5.03 -4.72 8.31
CA SER A 175 4.52 -3.36 8.11
C SER A 175 3.05 -3.24 8.46
N ILE A 176 2.23 -4.23 8.08
CA ILE A 176 0.81 -4.28 8.47
C ILE A 176 0.68 -4.35 9.99
N ARG A 177 1.41 -5.26 10.65
CA ARG A 177 1.40 -5.37 12.12
C ARG A 177 1.75 -4.07 12.81
N LYS A 178 2.87 -3.44 12.42
CA LYS A 178 3.30 -2.16 13.00
C LYS A 178 2.27 -1.06 12.76
N GLY A 179 1.71 -0.98 11.57
CA GLY A 179 0.70 0.02 11.25
C GLY A 179 -0.62 -0.20 12.00
N LEU A 180 -1.01 -1.45 12.28
CA LEU A 180 -2.15 -1.74 13.15
C LEU A 180 -1.91 -1.28 14.60
N GLU A 181 -0.73 -1.59 15.15
CA GLU A 181 -0.37 -1.18 16.50
C GLU A 181 -0.30 0.35 16.63
N GLU A 182 0.20 1.02 15.60
CA GLU A 182 0.25 2.48 15.53
C GLU A 182 -1.13 3.11 15.40
N LEU A 183 -2.00 2.55 14.54
CA LEU A 183 -3.38 2.98 14.41
C LEU A 183 -4.15 2.79 15.73
N GLU A 184 -3.96 1.67 16.42
CA GLU A 184 -4.59 1.39 17.72
C GLU A 184 -4.21 2.46 18.74
N LYS A 185 -2.91 2.80 18.84
CA LYS A 185 -2.42 3.87 19.73
C LYS A 185 -3.07 5.22 19.40
N ARG A 186 -3.15 5.58 18.12
CA ARG A 186 -3.75 6.84 17.65
C ARG A 186 -5.24 6.95 17.96
N LEU A 187 -5.95 5.82 17.90
CA LEU A 187 -7.38 5.77 18.22
C LEU A 187 -7.64 5.67 19.74
N GLY A 188 -6.61 5.42 20.56
CA GLY A 188 -6.77 5.15 21.98
C GLY A 188 -7.36 3.76 22.27
N GLY A 189 -7.25 2.83 21.31
CA GLY A 189 -7.84 1.49 21.34
C GLY A 189 -8.98 1.31 20.32
N PHE A 190 -9.17 0.08 19.88
CA PHE A 190 -10.31 -0.28 19.02
C PHE A 190 -11.60 -0.47 19.83
N SER A 191 -12.74 -0.32 19.17
CA SER A 191 -14.05 -0.63 19.76
C SER A 191 -14.15 -2.11 20.12
N LYS A 192 -14.82 -2.43 21.22
CA LYS A 192 -15.06 -3.82 21.65
C LYS A 192 -16.20 -4.50 20.89
N THR A 193 -17.00 -3.75 20.15
CA THR A 193 -18.15 -4.26 19.40
C THR A 193 -18.16 -3.63 18.01
N ALA A 194 -18.27 -4.47 16.98
CA ALA A 194 -18.51 -3.99 15.63
C ALA A 194 -19.89 -3.31 15.62
N GLN A 195 -19.95 -2.02 15.29
CA GLN A 195 -21.24 -1.37 15.03
C GLN A 195 -21.90 -2.12 13.86
N GLN A 196 -22.94 -2.89 14.16
CA GLN A 196 -23.82 -3.45 13.14
C GLN A 196 -24.50 -2.26 12.47
N VAL A 197 -24.10 -1.99 11.23
CA VAL A 197 -24.89 -1.14 10.34
C VAL A 197 -26.16 -1.93 10.09
N SER A 198 -27.26 -1.49 10.70
CA SER A 198 -28.59 -2.03 10.50
C SER A 198 -28.99 -1.86 9.03
N ASP A 199 -29.45 -2.97 8.42
CA ASP A 199 -29.94 -3.09 7.05
C ASP A 199 -31.00 -2.05 6.67
#